data_AF-A0A9W9GNP6-F1
#
_entry.id   AF-A0A9W9GNP6-F1
#
_cell.length_a   1.000
_cell.length_b   1.000
_cell.length_c   1.000
_cell.angle_alpha   90.00
_cell.angle_beta   90.00
_cell.angle_gamma   90.00
#
_symmetry.space_group_name_H-M   'P 1'
#
loop_
_entity.id
_entity.type
_entity.pdbx_description
1 polymer ?
#
loop_
_entity_poly.entity_id
_entity_poly.type
_entity_poly.pdbx_seq_one_letter_code
_entity_poly.pdbx_strand_id
1 'polypeptide(L)'
;MSLTLKLSSLVIRTLSKPIASQIKAQAREHERFRKICVSMAQGLHRFDMRLKLGSLRDSAAAQRQAAAAAEARKHKPTNPTVLNAADTKAAEEAEAKAKAAAEEAAKPHHYRIRPLSESKAIESGANFISESFLFLVAGGLILFESFRSRNKESTRREGVEGRLAELEQSEQATREALVALEKEVLLLRAKHGDLPKLPSQRILSREIYEQTPELEAPPVAGGWFSRISSLITFTRSAENTTESTADTQPTKEMAASTNGKDASATPASQSPPAGSKSA
;
A
#
# COMPACT_ATOMS: atom_id res chain seq x y z
N MET A 1 22.88 9.50 -28.86
CA MET A 1 21.63 9.56 -28.09
C MET A 1 20.42 10.17 -28.84
N SER A 2 20.57 10.75 -30.04
CA SER A 2 19.43 11.36 -30.76
C SER A 2 18.55 10.36 -31.53
N LEU A 3 19.08 9.20 -31.90
CA LEU A 3 18.33 8.17 -32.65
C LEU A 3 17.20 7.55 -31.83
N THR A 4 17.44 7.26 -30.53
CA THR A 4 16.41 6.72 -29.63
C THR A 4 15.29 7.72 -29.40
N LEU A 5 15.60 9.01 -29.23
CA LEU A 5 14.60 10.09 -29.09
C LEU A 5 13.82 10.34 -30.39
N LYS A 6 14.47 10.18 -31.56
CA LYS A 6 13.80 10.31 -32.86
C LYS A 6 12.87 9.12 -33.14
N LEU A 7 13.30 7.90 -32.80
CA LEU A 7 12.47 6.71 -32.94
C LEU A 7 11.30 6.72 -31.96
N SER A 8 11.52 7.13 -30.70
CA SER A 8 10.44 7.23 -29.72
C SER A 8 9.40 8.28 -30.12
N SER A 9 9.82 9.47 -30.56
CA SER A 9 8.89 10.51 -31.04
C SER A 9 8.15 10.10 -32.32
N LEU A 10 8.80 9.34 -33.21
CA LEU A 10 8.16 8.80 -34.41
C LEU A 10 7.10 7.75 -34.05
N VAL A 11 7.41 6.80 -33.15
CA VAL A 11 6.48 5.77 -32.66
C VAL A 11 5.28 6.38 -31.94
N ILE A 12 5.51 7.39 -31.11
CA ILE A 12 4.43 8.12 -30.44
C ILE A 12 3.51 8.75 -31.49
N ARG A 13 4.06 9.37 -32.54
CA ARG A 13 3.28 10.02 -33.60
C ARG A 13 2.56 9.01 -34.50
N THR A 14 3.18 7.87 -34.80
CA THR A 14 2.62 6.85 -35.68
C THR A 14 1.58 5.97 -34.99
N LEU A 15 1.60 5.84 -33.67
CA LEU A 15 0.56 5.13 -32.93
C LEU A 15 -0.57 6.07 -32.50
N SER A 16 -0.25 7.26 -31.97
CA SER A 16 -1.27 8.13 -31.38
C SER A 16 -2.25 8.69 -32.41
N LYS A 17 -1.77 9.08 -33.61
CA LYS A 17 -2.62 9.70 -34.63
C LYS A 17 -3.61 8.75 -35.31
N PRO A 18 -3.21 7.57 -35.83
CA PRO A 18 -4.16 6.68 -36.48
C PRO A 18 -5.12 6.07 -35.45
N ILE A 19 -4.67 5.75 -34.23
CA ILE A 19 -5.55 5.19 -33.19
C ILE A 19 -6.62 6.21 -32.81
N ALA A 20 -6.25 7.47 -32.54
CA ALA A 20 -7.23 8.51 -32.24
C ALA A 20 -8.21 8.76 -33.42
N SER A 21 -7.71 8.73 -34.66
CA SER A 21 -8.54 8.90 -35.86
C SER A 21 -9.53 7.75 -36.05
N GLN A 22 -9.09 6.50 -35.83
CA GLN A 22 -9.94 5.31 -35.94
C GLN A 22 -11.01 5.29 -34.84
N ILE A 23 -10.63 5.61 -33.60
CA ILE A 23 -11.57 5.70 -32.47
C ILE A 23 -12.62 6.79 -32.73
N LYS A 24 -12.23 7.94 -33.32
CA LYS A 24 -13.18 8.99 -33.71
C LYS A 24 -14.15 8.54 -34.81
N ALA A 25 -13.70 7.77 -35.80
CA ALA A 25 -14.55 7.21 -36.83
C ALA A 25 -15.55 6.19 -36.24
N GLN A 26 -15.06 5.29 -35.39
CA GLN A 26 -15.86 4.27 -34.70
C GLN A 26 -16.89 4.89 -33.74
N ALA A 27 -16.59 6.02 -33.09
CA ALA A 27 -17.56 6.76 -32.26
C ALA A 27 -18.66 7.45 -33.07
N ARG A 28 -18.49 7.61 -34.39
CA ARG A 28 -19.55 8.08 -35.27
C ARG A 28 -20.42 6.93 -35.76
N GLU A 29 -19.80 5.78 -36.03
CA GLU A 29 -20.46 4.58 -36.57
C GLU A 29 -21.23 3.77 -35.51
N HIS A 30 -20.77 3.78 -34.25
CA HIS A 30 -21.38 2.98 -33.18
C HIS A 30 -21.92 3.83 -32.02
N GLU A 31 -23.25 3.80 -31.85
CA GLU A 31 -23.97 4.50 -30.77
C GLU A 31 -23.58 4.01 -29.37
N ARG A 32 -23.31 2.71 -29.19
CA ARG A 32 -22.83 2.17 -27.89
C ARG A 32 -21.48 2.75 -27.52
N PHE A 33 -20.56 2.77 -28.47
CA PHE A 33 -19.23 3.31 -28.27
C PHE A 33 -19.26 4.82 -28.06
N ARG A 34 -20.11 5.54 -28.81
CA ARG A 34 -20.38 6.96 -28.59
C ARG A 34 -20.80 7.24 -27.15
N LYS A 35 -21.78 6.49 -26.61
CA LYS A 35 -22.23 6.65 -25.22
C LYS A 35 -21.10 6.42 -24.21
N ILE A 36 -20.23 5.44 -24.44
CA ILE A 36 -19.06 5.20 -23.61
C ILE A 36 -18.12 6.42 -23.64
N CYS A 37 -17.73 6.89 -24.82
CA CYS A 37 -16.89 8.09 -24.98
C CYS A 37 -17.48 9.32 -24.29
N VAL A 38 -18.78 9.57 -24.48
CA VAL A 38 -19.48 10.71 -23.85
C VAL A 38 -19.52 10.56 -22.33
N SER A 39 -19.83 9.36 -21.81
CA SER A 39 -19.87 9.12 -20.36
C SER A 39 -18.50 9.30 -19.70
N MET A 40 -17.43 8.80 -20.34
CA MET A 40 -16.06 8.95 -19.85
C MET A 40 -15.61 10.41 -19.91
N ALA A 41 -15.87 11.12 -21.02
CA ALA A 41 -15.53 12.53 -21.15
C ALA A 41 -16.27 13.40 -20.13
N GLN A 42 -17.55 13.13 -19.89
CA GLN A 42 -18.33 13.82 -18.87
C GLN A 42 -17.83 13.50 -17.45
N GLY A 43 -17.47 12.25 -17.18
CA GLY A 43 -16.87 11.83 -15.91
C GLY A 43 -15.55 12.54 -15.65
N LEU A 44 -14.64 12.53 -16.63
CA LEU A 44 -13.35 13.20 -16.56
C LEU A 44 -13.51 14.72 -16.39
N HIS A 45 -14.41 15.34 -17.14
CA HIS A 45 -14.70 16.77 -17.01
C HIS A 45 -15.24 17.13 -15.62
N ARG A 46 -16.13 16.28 -15.07
CA ARG A 46 -16.64 16.47 -13.70
C ARG A 46 -15.53 16.33 -12.67
N PHE A 47 -14.63 15.37 -12.85
CA PHE A 47 -13.49 15.15 -11.99
C PHE A 47 -12.50 16.32 -12.04
N ASP A 48 -12.10 16.75 -13.23
CA ASP A 48 -11.20 17.88 -13.45
C ASP A 48 -11.76 19.18 -12.83
N MET A 49 -13.04 19.47 -13.06
CA MET A 49 -13.70 20.64 -12.44
C MET A 49 -13.80 20.50 -10.92
N ARG A 50 -14.08 19.30 -10.39
CA ARG A 50 -14.12 19.07 -8.95
C ARG A 50 -12.75 19.28 -8.31
N LEU A 51 -11.67 18.81 -8.94
CA LEU A 51 -10.31 19.03 -8.45
C LEU A 51 -9.92 20.51 -8.49
N LYS A 52 -10.19 21.20 -9.61
CA LYS A 52 -9.92 22.64 -9.75
C LYS A 52 -10.69 23.47 -8.73
N LEU A 53 -11.98 23.20 -8.54
CA LEU A 53 -12.81 23.91 -7.58
C LEU A 53 -12.45 23.54 -6.14
N GLY A 54 -12.01 22.30 -5.91
CA GLY A 54 -11.46 21.84 -4.63
C GLY A 54 -10.19 22.60 -4.26
N SER A 55 -9.19 22.63 -5.14
CA SER A 55 -7.90 23.30 -4.88
C SER A 55 -8.04 24.81 -4.65
N LEU A 56 -8.95 25.47 -5.39
CA LEU A 56 -9.23 26.90 -5.21
C LEU A 56 -9.94 27.18 -3.88
N ARG A 57 -10.75 26.24 -3.38
CA ARG A 57 -11.45 26.41 -2.12
C ARG A 57 -10.58 26.07 -0.92
N ASP A 58 -9.79 24.99 -0.98
CA ASP A 58 -8.94 24.58 0.14
C ASP A 58 -7.90 25.67 0.45
N SER A 59 -7.40 26.38 -0.58
CA SER A 59 -6.55 27.56 -0.42
C SER A 59 -7.30 28.77 0.18
N ALA A 60 -8.50 29.08 -0.31
CA ALA A 60 -9.32 30.17 0.23
C ALA A 60 -9.79 29.90 1.67
N ALA A 61 -10.13 28.66 2.00
CA ALA A 61 -10.53 28.22 3.33
C ALA A 61 -9.34 28.25 4.29
N ALA A 62 -8.16 27.77 3.87
CA ALA A 62 -6.92 27.88 4.66
C ALA A 62 -6.56 29.35 4.94
N GLN A 63 -6.74 30.24 3.97
CA GLN A 63 -6.48 31.67 4.15
C GLN A 63 -7.49 32.32 5.13
N ARG A 64 -8.78 31.97 5.05
CA ARG A 64 -9.81 32.45 6.00
C ARG A 64 -9.59 31.92 7.41
N GLN A 65 -9.19 30.66 7.55
CA GLN A 65 -8.82 30.07 8.84
C GLN A 65 -7.57 30.75 9.42
N ALA A 66 -6.55 31.04 8.60
CA ALA A 66 -5.38 31.77 9.03
C ALA A 66 -5.72 33.21 9.47
N ALA A 67 -6.62 33.90 8.77
CA ALA A 67 -7.08 35.24 9.14
C ALA A 67 -7.91 35.22 10.44
N ALA A 68 -8.90 34.34 10.56
CA ALA A 68 -9.72 34.20 11.76
C ALA A 68 -8.89 33.75 12.99
N ALA A 69 -7.90 32.88 12.80
CA ALA A 69 -6.96 32.50 13.86
C ALA A 69 -6.02 33.64 14.24
N ALA A 70 -5.59 34.48 13.29
CA ALA A 70 -4.81 35.67 13.57
C ALA A 70 -5.62 36.72 14.34
N GLU A 71 -6.92 36.88 14.03
CA GLU A 71 -7.84 37.74 14.77
C GLU A 71 -8.12 37.21 16.17
N ALA A 72 -8.37 35.90 16.33
CA ALA A 72 -8.51 35.28 17.66
C ALA A 72 -7.23 35.39 18.50
N ARG A 73 -6.04 35.37 17.87
CA ARG A 73 -4.76 35.58 18.57
C ARG A 73 -4.55 37.01 19.06
N LYS A 74 -5.14 38.02 18.41
CA LYS A 74 -5.03 39.43 18.84
C LYS A 74 -5.80 39.72 20.13
N HIS A 75 -6.85 38.95 20.41
CA HIS A 75 -7.70 39.13 21.60
C HIS A 75 -7.36 38.17 22.75
N LYS A 76 -6.26 37.42 22.64
CA LYS A 76 -5.81 36.52 23.72
C LYS A 76 -4.88 37.30 24.68
N PRO A 77 -5.27 37.58 25.92
CA PRO A 77 -4.47 38.40 26.82
C PRO A 77 -3.21 37.65 27.27
N THR A 78 -2.05 38.29 27.07
CA THR A 78 -0.71 37.72 27.37
C THR A 78 -0.28 37.89 28.82
N ASN A 79 -1.10 38.45 29.72
CA ASN A 79 -0.77 38.51 31.14
C ASN A 79 -1.99 38.31 32.06
N PRO A 80 -1.83 37.61 33.20
CA PRO A 80 -2.92 37.23 34.09
C PRO A 80 -3.29 38.41 35.02
N THR A 81 -4.02 39.39 34.49
CA THR A 81 -4.58 40.49 35.31
C THR A 81 -6.10 40.52 35.18
N VAL A 82 -6.77 40.89 36.27
CA VAL A 82 -8.24 40.87 36.49
C VAL A 82 -9.02 41.33 35.26
N LEU A 83 -9.93 40.47 34.78
CA LEU A 83 -10.68 40.61 33.53
C LEU A 83 -11.70 41.76 33.58
N ASN A 84 -11.65 42.65 32.57
CA ASN A 84 -12.79 43.50 32.24
C ASN A 84 -13.80 42.68 31.42
N ALA A 85 -15.08 42.77 31.77
CA ALA A 85 -16.17 42.01 31.11
C ALA A 85 -16.36 42.35 29.61
N ALA A 86 -15.68 43.37 29.10
CA ALA A 86 -15.69 43.74 27.68
C ALA A 86 -14.72 42.87 26.85
N ASP A 87 -13.57 42.51 27.41
CA ASP A 87 -12.52 41.76 26.70
C ASP A 87 -12.87 40.28 26.57
N THR A 88 -13.58 39.72 27.56
CA THR A 88 -14.11 38.35 27.51
C THR A 88 -15.18 38.20 26.45
N LYS A 89 -16.09 39.17 26.33
CA LYS A 89 -17.13 39.17 25.30
C LYS A 89 -16.53 39.29 23.89
N ALA A 90 -15.50 40.12 23.72
CA ALA A 90 -14.80 40.24 22.43
C ALA A 90 -14.02 38.97 22.06
N ALA A 91 -13.40 38.28 23.02
CA ALA A 91 -12.71 37.02 22.80
C ALA A 91 -13.69 35.88 22.45
N GLU A 92 -14.81 35.77 23.17
CA GLU A 92 -15.86 34.78 22.91
C GLU A 92 -16.51 34.99 21.53
N GLU A 93 -16.74 36.24 21.12
CA GLU A 93 -17.25 36.56 19.78
C GLU A 93 -16.25 36.23 18.67
N ALA A 94 -14.95 36.45 18.89
CA ALA A 94 -13.90 36.06 17.94
C ALA A 94 -13.81 34.53 17.82
N GLU A 95 -13.93 33.80 18.93
CA GLU A 95 -13.98 32.34 18.91
C GLU A 95 -15.26 31.80 18.27
N ALA A 96 -16.42 32.42 18.49
CA ALA A 96 -17.68 32.06 17.84
C ALA A 96 -17.60 32.29 16.32
N LYS A 97 -17.00 33.40 15.88
CA LYS A 97 -16.74 33.69 14.45
C LYS A 97 -15.75 32.69 13.84
N ALA A 98 -14.70 32.30 14.57
CA ALA A 98 -13.76 31.26 14.12
C ALA A 98 -14.43 29.88 13.99
N LYS A 99 -15.28 29.51 14.95
CA LYS A 99 -16.06 28.26 14.92
C LYS A 99 -17.08 28.24 13.78
N ALA A 100 -17.80 29.35 13.57
CA ALA A 100 -18.73 29.50 12.45
C ALA A 100 -18.01 29.44 11.08
N ALA A 101 -16.84 30.07 10.95
CA ALA A 101 -16.03 30.01 9.73
C ALA A 101 -15.47 28.60 9.45
N ALA A 102 -15.15 27.83 10.50
CA ALA A 102 -14.75 26.44 10.37
C ALA A 102 -15.92 25.53 9.96
N GLU A 103 -17.12 25.77 10.49
CA GLU A 103 -18.34 25.04 10.13
C GLU A 103 -18.80 25.35 8.69
N GLU A 104 -18.68 26.60 8.26
CA GLU A 104 -18.96 26.99 6.87
C GLU A 104 -17.97 26.34 5.90
N ALA A 105 -16.69 26.25 6.25
CA ALA A 105 -15.69 25.55 5.45
C ALA A 105 -15.94 24.03 5.37
N ALA A 106 -16.61 23.45 6.37
CA ALA A 106 -16.92 22.03 6.45
C ALA A 106 -18.15 21.59 5.64
N LYS A 107 -18.99 22.50 5.14
CA LYS A 107 -20.21 22.14 4.39
C LYS A 107 -19.85 21.55 3.00
N PRO A 108 -20.38 20.36 2.63
CA PRO A 108 -20.15 19.78 1.31
C PRO A 108 -20.95 20.54 0.25
N HIS A 109 -20.26 21.27 -0.63
CA HIS A 109 -20.90 21.99 -1.73
C HIS A 109 -21.05 21.11 -2.97
N HIS A 110 -22.27 21.03 -3.52
CA HIS A 110 -22.54 20.30 -4.77
C HIS A 110 -22.31 21.21 -5.99
N TYR A 111 -21.26 20.96 -6.75
CA TYR A 111 -20.98 21.70 -7.98
C TYR A 111 -21.88 21.21 -9.14
N ARG A 112 -22.78 22.07 -9.62
CA ARG A 112 -23.58 21.85 -10.83
C ARG A 112 -22.73 22.14 -12.07
N ILE A 113 -21.93 21.17 -12.50
CA ILE A 113 -21.05 21.30 -13.66
C ILE A 113 -21.87 21.08 -14.93
N ARG A 114 -21.84 22.05 -15.87
CA ARG A 114 -22.52 21.92 -17.16
C ARG A 114 -21.89 20.78 -17.98
N PRO A 115 -22.69 19.90 -18.61
CA PRO A 115 -22.15 18.85 -19.47
C PRO A 115 -21.49 19.47 -20.71
N LEU A 116 -20.46 18.81 -21.23
CA LEU A 116 -19.86 19.16 -22.51
C LEU A 116 -20.83 18.89 -23.66
N SER A 117 -20.69 19.66 -24.74
CA SER A 117 -21.35 19.35 -26.00
C SER A 117 -20.92 17.97 -26.52
N GLU A 118 -21.83 17.28 -27.20
CA GLU A 118 -21.62 15.90 -27.63
C GLU A 118 -20.37 15.75 -28.51
N SER A 119 -20.17 16.65 -29.47
CA SER A 119 -18.99 16.63 -30.36
C SER A 119 -17.67 16.74 -29.58
N LYS A 120 -17.62 17.62 -28.58
CA LYS A 120 -16.41 17.82 -27.75
C LYS A 120 -16.21 16.64 -26.78
N ALA A 121 -17.30 16.07 -26.28
CA ALA A 121 -17.25 14.88 -25.44
C ALA A 121 -16.73 13.66 -26.22
N ILE A 122 -17.13 13.49 -27.48
CA ILE A 122 -16.62 12.42 -28.35
C ILE A 122 -15.13 12.59 -28.61
N GLU A 123 -14.67 13.80 -28.94
CA GLU A 123 -13.26 14.06 -29.21
C GLU A 123 -12.39 13.87 -27.96
N SER A 124 -12.82 14.42 -26.82
CA SER A 124 -12.10 14.25 -25.55
C SER A 124 -12.12 12.80 -25.07
N GLY A 125 -13.24 12.10 -25.23
CA GLY A 125 -13.36 10.69 -24.86
C GLY A 125 -12.48 9.79 -25.73
N ALA A 126 -12.44 10.04 -27.04
CA ALA A 126 -11.59 9.31 -27.98
C ALA A 126 -10.10 9.48 -27.65
N ASN A 127 -9.65 10.71 -27.40
CA ASN A 127 -8.27 10.99 -27.01
C ASN A 127 -7.93 10.27 -25.69
N PHE A 128 -8.80 10.38 -24.69
CA PHE A 128 -8.60 9.73 -23.39
C PHE A 128 -8.50 8.21 -23.49
N ILE A 129 -9.35 7.55 -24.29
CA ILE A 129 -9.31 6.10 -24.49
C ILE A 129 -8.01 5.69 -25.18
N SER A 130 -7.59 6.41 -26.22
CA SER A 130 -6.36 6.12 -26.94
C SER A 130 -5.12 6.28 -26.07
N GLU A 131 -5.09 7.34 -25.25
CA GLU A 131 -3.99 7.64 -24.34
C GLU A 131 -3.96 6.61 -23.20
N SER A 132 -5.10 6.34 -22.57
CA SER A 132 -5.23 5.34 -21.50
C SER A 132 -4.80 3.95 -21.97
N PHE A 133 -5.14 3.56 -23.20
CA PHE A 133 -4.70 2.29 -23.78
C PHE A 133 -3.18 2.25 -23.93
N LEU A 134 -2.56 3.29 -24.46
CA LEU A 134 -1.10 3.37 -24.60
C LEU A 134 -0.40 3.36 -23.23
N PHE A 135 -0.92 4.10 -22.25
CA PHE A 135 -0.37 4.09 -20.88
C PHE A 135 -0.55 2.76 -20.18
N LEU A 136 -1.68 2.06 -20.37
CA LEU A 136 -1.91 0.75 -19.77
C LEU A 136 -0.96 -0.28 -20.39
N VAL A 137 -0.78 -0.28 -21.71
CA VAL A 137 0.17 -1.18 -22.38
C VAL A 137 1.61 -0.86 -21.98
N ALA A 138 2.03 0.41 -22.04
CA ALA A 138 3.40 0.81 -21.69
C ALA A 138 3.69 0.60 -20.20
N GLY A 139 2.81 1.08 -19.33
CA GLY A 139 2.90 0.92 -17.88
C GLY A 139 2.78 -0.55 -17.46
N GLY A 140 1.89 -1.30 -18.11
CA GLY A 140 1.74 -2.74 -17.91
C GLY A 140 3.01 -3.51 -18.27
N LEU A 141 3.67 -3.19 -19.38
CA LEU A 141 4.95 -3.80 -19.74
C LEU A 141 6.05 -3.46 -18.73
N ILE A 142 6.13 -2.21 -18.27
CA ILE A 142 7.12 -1.79 -17.27
C ILE A 142 6.86 -2.48 -15.93
N LEU A 143 5.61 -2.53 -15.46
CA LEU A 143 5.25 -3.20 -14.21
C LEU A 143 5.43 -4.70 -14.31
N PHE A 144 5.09 -5.31 -15.45
CA PHE A 144 5.30 -6.73 -15.71
C PHE A 144 6.78 -7.09 -15.70
N GLU A 145 7.62 -6.31 -16.39
CA GLU A 145 9.06 -6.50 -16.37
C GLU A 145 9.63 -6.24 -14.98
N SER A 146 9.17 -5.20 -14.26
CA SER A 146 9.59 -4.92 -12.89
C SER A 146 9.24 -6.07 -11.97
N PHE A 147 8.01 -6.59 -12.00
CA PHE A 147 7.59 -7.73 -11.22
C PHE A 147 8.41 -8.98 -11.54
N ARG A 148 8.59 -9.29 -12.83
CA ARG A 148 9.41 -10.41 -13.30
C ARG A 148 10.89 -10.27 -12.93
N SER A 149 11.43 -9.06 -12.92
CA SER A 149 12.81 -8.77 -12.55
C SER A 149 13.02 -8.88 -11.04
N ARG A 150 12.08 -8.36 -10.24
CA ARG A 150 12.11 -8.42 -8.78
C ARG A 150 12.18 -9.85 -8.26
N ASN A 151 11.44 -10.78 -8.88
CA ASN A 151 11.51 -12.20 -8.50
C ASN A 151 12.91 -12.81 -8.76
N LYS A 152 13.61 -12.39 -9.81
CA LYS A 152 14.98 -12.87 -10.09
C LYS A 152 16.01 -12.26 -9.13
N GLU A 153 15.78 -11.02 -8.72
CA GLU A 153 16.64 -10.34 -7.77
C GLU A 153 16.49 -10.93 -6.36
N SER A 154 15.27 -11.31 -5.92
CA SER A 154 15.08 -11.94 -4.60
C SER A 154 15.84 -13.26 -4.50
N THR A 155 15.70 -14.16 -5.48
CA THR A 155 16.41 -15.44 -5.46
C THR A 155 17.93 -15.25 -5.48
N ARG A 156 18.43 -14.21 -6.16
CA ARG A 156 19.87 -13.87 -6.12
C ARG A 156 20.29 -13.33 -4.76
N ARG A 157 19.47 -12.49 -4.12
CA ARG A 157 19.73 -11.96 -2.77
C ARG A 157 19.73 -13.08 -1.74
N GLU A 158 18.73 -13.95 -1.78
CA GLU A 158 18.63 -15.16 -0.94
C GLU A 158 19.88 -16.05 -1.10
N GLY A 159 20.36 -16.25 -2.33
CA GLY A 159 21.59 -17.03 -2.58
C GLY A 159 22.87 -16.36 -2.08
N VAL A 160 22.96 -15.03 -2.10
CA VAL A 160 24.11 -14.28 -1.55
C VAL A 160 24.07 -14.30 -0.03
N GLU A 161 22.90 -14.06 0.57
CA GLU A 161 22.68 -14.12 2.02
C GLU A 161 23.01 -15.51 2.57
N GLY A 162 22.60 -16.58 1.88
CA GLY A 162 22.95 -17.96 2.25
C GLY A 162 24.46 -18.21 2.26
N ARG A 163 25.20 -17.73 1.25
CA ARG A 163 26.67 -17.84 1.21
C ARG A 163 27.35 -17.03 2.30
N LEU A 164 26.81 -15.85 2.62
CA LEU A 164 27.31 -15.00 3.68
C LEU A 164 27.18 -15.72 5.04
N ALA A 165 25.99 -16.30 5.29
CA ALA A 165 25.72 -17.05 6.51
C ALA A 165 26.60 -18.30 6.65
N GLU A 166 26.83 -19.04 5.56
CA GLU A 166 27.73 -20.20 5.56
C GLU A 166 29.18 -19.80 5.89
N LEU A 167 29.67 -18.72 5.27
CA LEU A 167 31.01 -18.20 5.55
C LEU A 167 31.14 -17.75 7.00
N GLU A 168 30.16 -17.01 7.52
CA GLU A 168 30.13 -16.53 8.90
C GLU A 168 30.10 -17.72 9.89
N GLN A 169 29.34 -18.77 9.61
CA GLN A 169 29.35 -20.00 10.41
C GLN A 169 30.69 -20.72 10.38
N SER A 170 31.34 -20.81 9.21
CA SER A 170 32.66 -21.44 9.09
C SER A 170 33.74 -20.67 9.85
N GLU A 171 33.64 -19.34 9.85
CA GLU A 171 34.55 -18.43 10.54
C GLU A 171 34.37 -18.58 12.06
N GLN A 172 33.11 -18.59 12.52
CA GLN A 172 32.75 -18.82 13.91
C GLN A 172 33.20 -20.19 14.43
N ALA A 173 32.96 -21.27 13.67
CA ALA A 173 33.40 -22.62 14.04
C ALA A 173 34.94 -22.72 14.15
N THR A 174 35.66 -22.03 13.25
CA THR A 174 37.12 -21.97 13.29
C THR A 174 37.60 -21.23 14.55
N ARG A 175 36.98 -20.10 14.89
CA ARG A 175 37.28 -19.35 16.12
C ARG A 175 37.06 -20.20 17.37
N GLU A 176 35.95 -20.93 17.45
CA GLU A 176 35.64 -21.81 18.57
C GLU A 176 36.64 -22.96 18.72
N ALA A 177 37.03 -23.59 17.61
CA ALA A 177 38.05 -24.64 17.61
C ALA A 177 39.41 -24.14 18.12
N LEU A 178 39.81 -22.93 17.71
CA LEU A 178 41.05 -22.31 18.20
C LEU A 178 41.02 -22.07 19.71
N VAL A 179 39.90 -21.56 20.25
CA VAL A 179 39.72 -21.34 21.69
C VAL A 179 39.77 -22.67 22.46
N ALA A 180 39.18 -23.74 21.92
CA ALA A 180 39.27 -25.07 22.54
C ALA A 180 40.72 -25.57 22.61
N LEU A 181 41.47 -25.43 21.51
CA LEU A 181 42.88 -25.83 21.44
C LEU A 181 43.76 -25.03 22.42
N GLU A 182 43.52 -23.72 22.54
CA GLU A 182 44.23 -22.87 23.51
C GLU A 182 44.04 -23.38 24.95
N LYS A 183 42.82 -23.76 25.33
CA LYS A 183 42.53 -24.32 26.65
C LYS A 183 43.29 -25.62 26.89
N GLU A 184 43.36 -26.51 25.91
CA GLU A 184 44.11 -27.76 26.01
C GLU A 184 45.61 -27.50 26.18
N VAL A 185 46.19 -26.59 25.41
CA VAL A 185 47.60 -26.20 25.53
C VAL A 185 47.90 -25.63 26.92
N LEU A 186 47.02 -24.78 27.46
CA LEU A 186 47.17 -24.24 28.80
C LEU A 186 47.12 -25.33 29.88
N LEU A 187 46.21 -26.31 29.73
CA LEU A 187 46.13 -27.44 30.66
C LEU A 187 47.40 -28.31 30.62
N LEU A 188 47.93 -28.59 29.42
CA LEU A 188 49.17 -29.35 29.28
C LEU A 188 50.36 -28.58 29.86
N ARG A 189 50.46 -27.28 29.59
CA ARG A 189 51.49 -26.39 30.18
C ARG A 189 51.43 -26.38 31.71
N ALA A 190 50.23 -26.32 32.29
CA ALA A 190 50.05 -26.37 33.74
C ALA A 190 50.50 -27.71 34.35
N LYS A 191 50.22 -28.83 33.68
CA LYS A 191 50.67 -30.18 34.11
C LYS A 191 52.21 -30.32 34.08
N HIS A 192 52.87 -29.64 33.14
CA HIS A 192 54.33 -29.69 33.00
C HIS A 192 55.09 -28.64 33.81
N GLY A 193 54.41 -27.84 34.64
CA GLY A 193 55.04 -26.90 35.59
C GLY A 193 55.71 -25.68 34.96
N ASP A 194 55.50 -25.46 33.66
CA ASP A 194 56.20 -24.45 32.86
C ASP A 194 55.27 -23.26 32.59
N LEU A 195 55.02 -22.46 33.63
CA LEU A 195 54.18 -21.26 33.58
C LEU A 195 55.01 -20.00 33.29
N PRO A 196 54.69 -19.22 32.24
CA PRO A 196 55.35 -17.94 32.02
C PRO A 196 54.96 -16.91 33.09
N LYS A 197 55.97 -16.25 33.68
CA LYS A 197 55.82 -15.08 34.55
C LYS A 197 55.55 -13.84 33.69
N LEU A 198 54.30 -13.56 33.32
CA LEU A 198 53.73 -12.27 32.84
C LEU A 198 52.23 -12.49 32.59
N PRO A 199 51.36 -11.44 32.54
CA PRO A 199 49.90 -11.59 32.48
C PRO A 199 49.49 -12.04 31.07
N SER A 200 49.77 -13.29 30.73
CA SER A 200 49.58 -13.88 29.41
C SER A 200 48.52 -14.96 29.51
N GLN A 201 47.32 -14.55 29.92
CA GLN A 201 46.13 -15.41 29.93
C GLN A 201 45.40 -15.41 28.57
N ARG A 202 46.04 -14.89 27.53
CA ARG A 202 45.45 -14.73 26.19
C ARG A 202 46.56 -14.94 25.14
N ILE A 203 46.63 -16.15 24.61
CA ILE A 203 47.53 -16.56 23.52
C ILE A 203 46.88 -16.21 22.17
N LEU A 204 45.54 -16.21 22.09
CA LEU A 204 44.80 -15.81 20.89
C LEU A 204 44.39 -14.32 20.92
N SER A 205 44.36 -13.69 19.75
CA SER A 205 44.02 -12.28 19.52
C SER A 205 42.62 -11.93 20.04
N ARG A 206 42.44 -10.69 20.53
CA ARG A 206 41.19 -10.19 21.13
C ARG A 206 39.96 -10.34 20.21
N GLU A 207 40.13 -10.25 18.89
CA GLU A 207 39.08 -10.47 17.86
C GLU A 207 38.48 -11.88 17.85
N ILE A 208 39.19 -12.90 18.35
CA ILE A 208 38.70 -14.28 18.39
C ILE A 208 37.74 -14.49 19.56
N TYR A 209 37.89 -13.70 20.64
CA TYR A 209 37.09 -13.77 21.86
C TYR A 209 35.95 -12.74 21.90
N GLU A 210 36.17 -11.55 21.34
CA GLU A 210 35.15 -10.53 21.23
C GLU A 210 34.31 -10.80 19.99
N GLN A 211 33.20 -11.50 20.23
CA GLN A 211 31.94 -11.24 19.54
C GLN A 211 31.90 -9.73 19.25
N THR A 212 32.03 -9.34 17.98
CA THR A 212 31.73 -7.95 17.60
C THR A 212 30.29 -7.78 18.04
N PRO A 213 29.99 -6.95 19.06
CA PRO A 213 28.60 -6.63 19.32
C PRO A 213 28.15 -6.01 18.01
N GLU A 214 27.20 -6.68 17.38
CA GLU A 214 26.38 -6.18 16.29
C GLU A 214 26.32 -4.67 16.45
N LEU A 215 27.09 -3.96 15.62
CA LEU A 215 27.07 -2.52 15.57
C LEU A 215 25.64 -2.23 15.16
N GLU A 216 24.81 -1.93 16.16
CA GLU A 216 23.42 -1.52 16.02
C GLU A 216 23.39 -0.52 14.87
N ALA A 217 22.94 -1.00 13.70
CA ALA A 217 22.79 -0.16 12.55
C ALA A 217 21.87 0.97 13.03
N PRO A 218 22.29 2.25 12.96
CA PRO A 218 21.45 3.34 13.43
C PRO A 218 20.09 3.17 12.77
N PRO A 219 18.97 3.29 13.51
CA PRO A 219 17.65 3.04 12.95
C PRO A 219 17.55 3.91 11.72
N VAL A 220 17.50 3.27 10.54
CA VAL A 220 17.41 3.98 9.27
C VAL A 220 16.09 4.71 9.36
N ALA A 221 16.17 5.99 9.74
CA ALA A 221 15.04 6.81 10.08
C ALA A 221 14.06 6.66 8.93
N GLY A 222 12.88 6.11 9.25
CA GLY A 222 11.88 5.67 8.28
C GLY A 222 11.74 6.68 7.15
N GLY A 223 12.40 6.38 6.03
CA GLY A 223 12.35 7.23 4.86
C GLY A 223 10.92 7.28 4.36
N TRP A 224 10.65 8.21 3.45
CA TRP A 224 9.32 8.39 2.83
C TRP A 224 8.69 7.06 2.37
N PHE A 225 9.51 6.05 2.06
CA PHE A 225 9.10 4.76 1.57
C PHE A 225 8.41 3.90 2.64
N SER A 226 8.77 4.04 3.93
CA SER A 226 8.05 3.39 5.04
C SER A 226 6.69 4.04 5.29
N ARG A 227 6.55 5.34 5.02
CA ARG A 227 5.24 6.00 5.07
C ARG A 227 4.34 5.56 3.91
N ILE A 228 4.91 5.39 2.72
CA ILE A 228 4.16 4.90 1.55
C ILE A 228 3.78 3.42 1.70
N SER A 229 4.65 2.58 2.26
CA SER A 229 4.32 1.17 2.49
C SER A 229 3.20 0.99 3.52
N SER A 230 3.11 1.86 4.54
CA SER A 230 1.99 1.86 5.48
C SER A 230 0.64 2.19 4.81
N LEU A 231 0.65 3.06 3.80
CA LEU A 231 -0.55 3.43 3.03
C LEU A 231 -1.04 2.30 2.13
N ILE A 232 -0.12 1.45 1.64
CA ILE A 232 -0.43 0.27 0.81
C ILE A 232 -0.80 -0.94 1.68
N THR A 233 -0.28 -1.03 2.91
CA THR A 233 -0.63 -2.12 3.85
C THR A 233 -2.04 -1.93 4.40
N PHE A 234 -2.50 -0.68 4.55
CA PHE A 234 -3.86 -0.35 5.00
C PHE A 234 -4.96 -0.87 4.05
N THR A 235 -4.68 -1.07 2.76
CA THR A 235 -5.67 -1.63 1.83
C THR A 235 -5.71 -3.16 1.81
N ARG A 236 -4.75 -3.85 2.44
CA ARG A 236 -4.72 -5.33 2.51
C ARG A 236 -5.32 -5.89 3.81
N SER A 237 -5.48 -5.07 4.85
CA SER A 237 -6.01 -5.51 6.15
C SER A 237 -7.55 -5.52 6.23
N ALA A 238 -8.26 -5.20 5.15
CA ALA A 238 -9.73 -5.21 5.11
C ALA A 238 -10.32 -6.54 4.59
N GLU A 239 -9.51 -7.55 4.27
CA GLU A 239 -9.95 -8.81 3.65
C GLU A 239 -9.56 -10.05 4.45
N ASN A 240 -9.58 -10.00 5.80
CA ASN A 240 -9.41 -11.20 6.64
C ASN A 240 -10.03 -11.01 8.04
N THR A 241 -11.28 -10.56 8.11
CA THR A 241 -12.06 -10.60 9.37
C THR A 241 -13.44 -11.20 9.13
N THR A 242 -13.44 -12.45 8.68
CA THR A 242 -14.53 -13.39 8.91
C THR A 242 -13.89 -14.76 9.05
N GLU A 243 -13.46 -15.09 10.26
CA GLU A 243 -13.59 -16.41 10.88
C GLU A 243 -12.86 -16.45 12.22
N SER A 244 -13.51 -17.09 13.20
CA SER A 244 -12.98 -17.53 14.49
C SER A 244 -13.10 -16.60 15.70
N THR A 245 -14.25 -16.69 16.35
CA THR A 245 -14.45 -16.74 17.82
C THR A 245 -15.82 -17.40 18.07
N ALA A 246 -16.11 -18.17 19.10
CA ALA A 246 -15.36 -18.92 20.09
C ALA A 246 -16.42 -19.84 20.75
N ASP A 247 -15.99 -21.01 21.18
CA ASP A 247 -16.75 -22.02 21.93
C ASP A 247 -17.22 -21.49 23.31
N THR A 248 -18.47 -21.77 23.72
CA THR A 248 -18.94 -21.79 25.12
C THR A 248 -20.30 -22.49 25.21
N GLN A 249 -20.32 -23.70 25.77
CA GLN A 249 -21.53 -24.33 26.37
C GLN A 249 -21.91 -23.62 27.69
N PRO A 250 -23.18 -23.71 28.13
CA PRO A 250 -23.49 -24.70 29.19
C PRO A 250 -24.88 -25.40 29.11
N THR A 251 -24.86 -26.70 29.43
CA THR A 251 -25.80 -27.57 30.19
C THR A 251 -27.33 -27.32 30.30
N LYS A 252 -28.08 -28.37 29.85
CA LYS A 252 -28.99 -29.29 30.59
C LYS A 252 -30.36 -28.79 31.13
N GLU A 253 -31.48 -29.34 30.61
CA GLU A 253 -32.44 -30.24 31.32
C GLU A 253 -33.73 -30.59 30.52
N MET A 254 -34.09 -31.89 30.59
CA MET A 254 -35.41 -32.55 30.67
C MET A 254 -36.58 -32.25 29.70
N ALA A 255 -37.00 -33.29 28.96
CA ALA A 255 -38.35 -33.93 28.96
C ALA A 255 -38.47 -34.83 27.71
N ALA A 256 -38.63 -36.16 27.85
CA ALA A 256 -39.88 -36.94 27.67
C ALA A 256 -40.61 -36.69 26.32
N SER A 257 -41.20 -37.64 25.58
CA SER A 257 -41.34 -39.10 25.58
C SER A 257 -42.19 -39.44 24.32
N THR A 258 -42.18 -40.69 23.87
CA THR A 258 -43.18 -41.37 22.97
C THR A 258 -43.29 -40.93 21.49
N ASN A 259 -43.66 -41.75 20.49
CA ASN A 259 -43.74 -43.20 20.20
C ASN A 259 -44.29 -43.31 18.76
N GLY A 260 -44.07 -44.43 18.05
CA GLY A 260 -44.87 -44.88 16.88
C GLY A 260 -44.18 -44.74 15.51
N LYS A 261 -43.52 -45.76 14.93
CA LYS A 261 -43.97 -47.02 14.29
C LYS A 261 -44.65 -46.88 12.90
N ASP A 262 -44.30 -47.89 12.09
CA ASP A 262 -44.87 -48.37 10.82
C ASP A 262 -44.20 -47.81 9.54
N ALA A 263 -43.35 -48.53 8.78
CA ALA A 263 -43.38 -49.87 8.17
C ALA A 263 -43.59 -49.78 6.65
N SER A 264 -42.58 -50.30 5.93
CA SER A 264 -42.65 -51.06 4.66
C SER A 264 -43.48 -50.55 3.47
N ALA A 265 -42.83 -50.36 2.32
CA ALA A 265 -42.86 -51.34 1.21
C ALA A 265 -42.32 -50.75 -0.11
N THR A 266 -41.35 -51.44 -0.70
CA THR A 266 -40.96 -51.39 -2.12
C THR A 266 -41.87 -52.33 -2.93
N PRO A 267 -42.12 -52.08 -4.23
CA PRO A 267 -41.46 -52.87 -5.29
C PRO A 267 -40.99 -51.97 -6.45
N ALA A 268 -39.79 -52.10 -7.00
CA ALA A 268 -39.27 -53.13 -7.91
C ALA A 268 -39.66 -52.95 -9.40
N SER A 269 -38.60 -52.88 -10.23
CA SER A 269 -38.48 -53.43 -11.59
C SER A 269 -39.06 -52.63 -12.78
N GLN A 270 -38.18 -52.09 -13.63
CA GLN A 270 -37.78 -52.69 -14.92
C GLN A 270 -36.90 -51.72 -15.73
N SER A 271 -35.83 -52.26 -16.31
CA SER A 271 -34.85 -51.61 -17.18
C SER A 271 -35.04 -52.10 -18.65
N PRO A 272 -34.14 -51.78 -19.60
CA PRO A 272 -34.35 -50.94 -20.78
C PRO A 272 -34.55 -51.76 -22.09
N PRO A 273 -34.46 -51.12 -23.27
CA PRO A 273 -33.52 -51.69 -24.24
C PRO A 273 -32.65 -50.66 -24.99
N ALA A 274 -31.48 -51.16 -25.39
CA ALA A 274 -30.51 -50.56 -26.27
C ALA A 274 -30.80 -50.90 -27.75
N GLY A 275 -30.25 -50.07 -28.67
CA GLY A 275 -30.09 -50.35 -30.11
C GLY A 275 -30.01 -49.03 -30.88
N SER A 276 -28.87 -48.53 -31.36
CA SER A 276 -27.93 -49.00 -32.40
C SER A 276 -28.06 -48.16 -33.68
N LYS A 277 -26.91 -47.86 -34.31
CA LYS A 277 -26.64 -47.39 -35.70
C LYS A 277 -26.65 -45.86 -35.91
N SER A 278 -25.50 -45.25 -36.21
CA SER A 278 -24.74 -45.21 -37.49
C SER A 278 -25.22 -44.10 -38.42
N ALA A 279 -24.44 -43.01 -38.48
CA ALA A 279 -24.07 -42.16 -39.64
C ALA A 279 -23.59 -40.80 -39.12
#